data_AF-A0AAJ2MZ59-F1
#
_entry.id   AF-A0AAJ2MZ59-F1
#
_cell.length_a   1.000
_cell.length_b   1.000
_cell.length_c   1.000
_cell.angle_alpha   90.00
_cell.angle_beta   90.00
_cell.angle_gamma   90.00
#
_symmetry.space_group_name_H-M   'P 1'
#
loop_
_entity.id
_entity.type
_entity.pdbx_description
1 polymer ?
#
loop_
_entity_poly.entity_id
_entity_poly.type
_entity_poly.pdbx_seq_one_letter_code
_entity_poly.pdbx_strand_id
1 'polypeptide(L)' 'MEKEEIIRKIAEVLEKEKKVAFAYLFGSFLSNKYSKDIDLAVYVKGKS' A
#
# COMPACT_ATOMS: atom_id res chain seq x y z
N MET A 1 -6.95 0.46 -14.89
CA MET A 1 -5.69 1.01 -14.36
C MET A 1 -4.69 -0.12 -14.32
N GLU A 2 -3.48 0.11 -14.81
CA GLU A 2 -2.39 -0.86 -14.69
C GLU A 2 -2.01 -1.03 -13.21
N LYS A 3 -1.56 -2.23 -12.84
CA LYS A 3 -1.20 -2.56 -11.45
C LYS A 3 -0.17 -1.58 -10.86
N GLU A 4 0.79 -1.16 -11.67
CA GLU A 4 1.82 -0.18 -11.30
C GLU A 4 1.24 1.19 -10.96
N GLU A 5 0.20 1.63 -11.68
CA GLU A 5 -0.48 2.90 -11.43
C GLU A 5 -1.17 2.91 -10.06
N ILE A 6 -1.76 1.77 -9.68
CA ILE A 6 -2.38 1.58 -8.36
C ILE A 6 -1.31 1.65 -7.26
N ILE A 7 -0.20 0.91 -7.42
CA ILE A 7 0.91 0.92 -6.47
C ILE A 7 1.47 2.34 -6.29
N ARG A 8 1.65 3.08 -7.40
CA ARG A 8 2.13 4.46 -7.38
C ARG A 8 1.20 5.38 -6.61
N LYS A 9 -0.11 5.31 -6.85
CA LYS A 9 -1.11 6.13 -6.13
C LYS A 9 -1.14 5.82 -4.63
N ILE A 10 -1.01 4.55 -4.25
CA ILE A 10 -0.93 4.15 -2.83
C ILE A 10 0.33 4.75 -2.19
N ALA A 11 1.49 4.61 -2.83
CA ALA A 11 2.75 5.16 -2.34
C ALA A 11 2.67 6.69 -2.19
N GLU A 12 2.19 7.42 -3.20
CA GLU A 12 2.05 8.88 -3.16
C GLU A 12 1.18 9.39 -2.01
N VAL A 13 0.17 8.62 -1.60
CA VAL A 13 -0.70 8.95 -0.45
C VAL A 13 0.00 8.65 0.87
N LEU A 14 0.59 7.46 1.00
CA LEU A 14 1.22 7.02 2.25
C LEU A 14 2.49 7.81 2.59
N GLU A 15 3.27 8.23 1.59
CA GLU A 15 4.46 9.06 1.78
C GLU A 15 4.14 10.44 2.37
N LYS A 16 2.94 10.97 2.10
CA LYS A 16 2.49 12.27 2.64
C LYS A 16 1.99 12.17 4.08
N GLU A 17 1.69 10.96 4.56
CA GLU A 17 1.21 10.75 5.93
C GLU A 17 2.38 10.61 6.91
N LYS A 18 2.65 11.68 7.68
CA LYS A 18 3.77 11.75 8.62
C LYS A 18 3.76 10.63 9.68
N LYS A 19 2.58 10.09 10.00
CA LYS A 19 2.40 9.01 10.96
C LYS A 19 2.78 7.65 10.41
N VAL A 20 2.78 7.45 9.09
CA VAL A 20 3.24 6.19 8.50
C VAL A 20 4.75 6.10 8.64
N ALA A 21 5.23 5.02 9.25
CA ALA A 21 6.65 4.69 9.34
C ALA A 21 7.06 3.70 8.26
N PHE A 22 6.19 2.75 7.93
CA PHE A 22 6.43 1.75 6.91
C PHE A 22 5.10 1.20 6.38
N ALA A 23 5.08 0.76 5.13
CA ALA A 23 3.95 0.03 4.58
C ALA A 23 4.44 -0.99 3.55
N TYR A 24 3.73 -2.11 3.44
CA TYR A 24 4.01 -3.09 2.40
C TYR A 24 2.73 -3.74 1.89
N LEU A 25 2.72 -4.02 0.59
CA LEU A 25 1.65 -4.76 -0.08
C LEU A 25 1.89 -6.26 0.08
N PHE A 26 0.80 -7.01 0.24
CA PHE A 26 0.84 -8.46 0.31
C PHE A 26 -0.42 -9.06 -0.34
N GLY A 27 -0.59 -10.38 -0.22
CA GLY A 27 -1.80 -11.05 -0.66
C GLY A 27 -1.95 -11.23 -2.17
N SER A 28 -3.17 -11.55 -2.60
CA SER A 28 -3.48 -12.01 -3.96
C SER A 28 -3.25 -10.96 -5.04
N PHE A 29 -3.22 -9.67 -4.67
CA PHE A 29 -2.89 -8.57 -5.58
C PHE A 29 -1.50 -8.73 -6.22
N LEU A 30 -0.56 -9.37 -5.52
CA LEU A 30 0.80 -9.54 -6.04
C LEU A 30 0.92 -10.64 -7.09
N SER A 31 0.12 -11.70 -6.99
CA SER A 31 0.28 -12.92 -7.79
C SER A 31 -0.84 -13.16 -8.80
N ASN A 32 -2.02 -12.55 -8.63
CA ASN A 32 -3.17 -12.79 -9.50
C ASN A 32 -3.42 -11.61 -10.44
N LYS A 33 -3.55 -11.91 -11.74
CA LYS A 33 -3.89 -10.92 -12.79
C LYS A 33 -5.28 -10.30 -12.58
N TYR A 34 -6.17 -10.96 -11.84
CA TYR A 34 -7.56 -10.56 -11.62
C TYR A 34 -7.93 -10.39 -10.14
N SER A 35 -7.00 -9.92 -9.31
CA SER A 35 -7.31 -9.57 -7.91
C SER A 35 -8.37 -8.47 -7.83
N LYS A 36 -9.39 -8.67 -6.99
CA LYS A 36 -10.48 -7.70 -6.80
C LYS A 36 -10.22 -6.73 -5.65
N ASP A 37 -9.26 -7.06 -4.78
CA ASP A 37 -8.89 -6.40 -3.55
C ASP A 37 -7.37 -6.18 -3.46
N ILE A 38 -6.96 -5.36 -2.49
CA ILE A 38 -5.57 -4.99 -2.23
C ILE A 38 -5.32 -5.15 -0.73
N ASP A 39 -4.40 -6.03 -0.36
CA ASP A 39 -3.96 -6.18 1.02
C ASP A 39 -2.74 -5.29 1.28
N LEU A 40 -2.87 -4.39 2.25
CA LEU A 40 -1.85 -3.41 2.62
C LEU A 40 -1.67 -3.40 4.13
N ALA A 41 -0.45 -3.64 4.59
CA ALA A 41 -0.08 -3.51 5.99
C ALA A 41 0.62 -2.17 6.19
N VAL A 42 0.19 -1.41 7.19
CA VAL A 42 0.74 -0.08 7.50
C VAL A 42 1.21 -0.07 8.95
N TYR A 43 2.49 0.19 9.14
CA TYR A 43 3.08 0.45 10.43
C TYR A 43 3.11 1.94 10.71
N VAL A 44 2.47 2.36 11.80
CA VAL A 44 2.37 3.76 12.21
C VAL A 44 3.28 4.04 13.40
N LYS A 45 3.86 5.23 13.41
CA LYS A 45 4.63 5.73 14.55
C LYS A 45 3.72 5.81 15.77
N GLY A 46 4.14 5.19 16.87
CA GLY A 46 3.48 5.34 18.16
C GLY A 46 3.49 6.81 18.62
N LYS A 47 2.58 7.16 19.53
CA LYS A 47 2.65 8.46 20.20
C LYS A 47 3.83 8.42 21.17
N SER A 48 4.81 9.29 20.93
CA SER A 48 5.79 9.72 21.94
C SER A 48 5.14 10.66 22.93
#